data_AF-A0A822Y651-F1
#
_entry.id   AF-A0A822Y651-F1
#
_cell.length_a   1.000
_cell.length_b   1.000
_cell.length_c   1.000
_cell.angle_alpha   90.00
_cell.angle_beta   90.00
_cell.angle_gamma   90.00
#
_symmetry.space_group_name_H-M   'P 1'
#
loop_
_entity.id
_entity.type
_entity.pdbx_description
1 polymer ?
#
loop_
_entity_poly.entity_id
_entity_poly.type
_entity_poly.pdbx_seq_one_letter_code
_entity_poly.pdbx_strand_id
1 'polypeptide(L)'
;MLGGPRYTQMFYAKQGIITEEMLFCAAREKLDPEFVRSEVARGWAIIPSNKKHLELEPMIVGRNFLVKVNANIGNSAIVSSIEEEVHKLQWATMWGADTVMDLSTGPTSMRLVNGSYATLLYQ
;
A
#
# COMPACT_ATOMS: atom_id res chain seq x y z
N MET A 1 2.89 2.81 -31.62
CA MET A 1 3.51 3.13 -30.31
C MET A 1 2.50 2.82 -29.22
N LEU A 2 2.75 1.84 -28.36
CA LEU A 2 1.88 1.51 -27.23
C LEU A 2 2.17 2.51 -26.10
N GLY A 3 1.27 3.45 -25.83
CA GLY A 3 1.54 4.53 -24.87
C GLY A 3 0.26 5.13 -24.30
N GLY A 4 -0.53 4.33 -23.59
CA GLY A 4 -1.55 4.88 -22.71
C GLY A 4 -0.91 5.74 -21.61
N PRO A 5 -1.66 6.68 -21.01
CA PRO A 5 -1.15 7.52 -19.93
C PRO A 5 -0.62 6.66 -18.77
N ARG A 6 0.56 7.04 -18.25
CA ARG A 6 1.21 6.37 -17.12
C ARG A 6 0.86 7.11 -15.83
N TYR A 7 0.37 6.37 -14.85
CA TYR A 7 -0.12 6.91 -13.57
C TYR A 7 0.70 6.43 -12.36
N THR A 8 1.93 5.97 -12.57
CA THR A 8 2.74 5.38 -11.49
C THR A 8 3.61 6.43 -10.82
N GLN A 9 3.87 6.26 -9.52
CA GLN A 9 4.76 7.13 -8.76
C GLN A 9 6.17 7.18 -9.37
N MET A 10 6.70 6.05 -9.85
CA MET A 10 7.98 6.02 -10.57
C MET A 10 7.97 6.84 -11.87
N PHE A 11 6.85 6.88 -12.61
CA PHE A 11 6.75 7.71 -13.79
C PHE A 11 6.86 9.19 -13.43
N TYR A 12 6.05 9.66 -12.47
CA TYR A 12 6.09 11.05 -12.01
C TYR A 12 7.46 11.43 -11.44
N ALA A 13 8.03 10.55 -10.60
CA ALA A 13 9.36 10.75 -10.03
C ALA A 13 10.42 10.98 -11.11
N LYS A 14 10.44 10.17 -12.17
CA LYS A 14 11.41 10.30 -13.28
C LYS A 14 11.23 11.57 -14.11
N GLN A 15 10.07 12.22 -14.04
CA GLN A 15 9.83 13.54 -14.65
C GLN A 15 10.21 14.70 -13.72
N GLY A 16 10.77 14.43 -12.54
CA GLY A 16 11.07 15.45 -11.54
C GLY A 16 9.85 15.95 -10.78
N ILE A 17 8.71 15.26 -10.88
CA ILE A 17 7.46 15.65 -10.22
C ILE A 17 7.41 15.03 -8.83
N ILE A 18 7.19 15.88 -7.82
CA ILE A 18 6.87 15.47 -6.45
C ILE A 18 5.34 15.43 -6.34
N THR A 19 4.79 14.25 -6.07
CA THR A 19 3.34 14.03 -5.93
C THR A 19 2.88 14.25 -4.47
N GLU A 20 1.57 14.32 -4.25
CA GLU A 20 0.99 14.38 -2.91
C GLU A 20 1.39 13.15 -2.08
N GLU A 21 1.45 11.96 -2.68
CA GLU A 21 1.87 10.75 -1.98
C GLU A 21 3.34 10.80 -1.57
N MET A 22 4.23 11.38 -2.39
CA MET A 22 5.63 11.59 -2.01
C MET A 22 5.76 12.59 -0.86
N LEU A 23 5.00 13.70 -0.90
CA LEU A 23 4.98 14.69 0.19
C LEU A 23 4.49 14.06 1.49
N PHE A 24 3.42 13.26 1.43
CA PHE A 24 2.87 12.56 2.59
C PHE A 24 3.90 11.59 3.19
N CYS A 25 4.54 10.76 2.37
CA CYS A 25 5.57 9.83 2.82
C CYS A 25 6.78 10.57 3.42
N ALA A 26 7.20 11.66 2.81
CA ALA A 26 8.31 12.48 3.30
C ALA A 26 8.00 13.05 4.70
N ALA A 27 6.79 13.59 4.90
CA ALA A 27 6.36 14.09 6.19
C ALA A 27 6.32 12.99 7.27
N ARG A 28 5.77 11.81 6.93
CA ARG A 28 5.65 10.66 7.84
C ARG A 28 7.03 10.10 8.26
N GLU A 29 7.97 10.05 7.32
CA GLU A 29 9.35 9.59 7.55
C GLU A 29 10.26 10.68 8.12
N LYS A 30 9.79 11.93 8.21
CA LYS A 30 10.58 13.12 8.58
C LYS A 30 11.81 13.31 7.68
N LEU A 31 11.62 13.09 6.38
CA LEU A 31 12.64 13.22 5.35
C LEU A 31 12.26 14.32 4.35
N ASP A 32 13.23 14.70 3.53
CA ASP A 32 13.01 15.67 2.46
C ASP A 32 12.19 15.06 1.29
N PRO A 33 11.18 15.77 0.73
CA PRO A 33 10.39 15.25 -0.39
C PRO A 33 11.17 14.98 -1.66
N GLU A 34 12.22 15.76 -1.94
CA GLU A 34 13.08 15.52 -3.10
C GLU A 34 13.94 14.27 -2.88
N PHE A 35 14.37 14.00 -1.65
CA PHE A 35 14.98 12.70 -1.31
C PHE A 35 14.03 11.54 -1.62
N VAL A 36 12.78 11.59 -1.15
CA VAL A 36 11.75 10.58 -1.45
C VAL A 36 11.56 10.39 -2.96
N ARG A 37 11.37 11.49 -3.70
CA ARG A 37 11.23 11.45 -5.16
C ARG A 37 12.44 10.79 -5.82
N SER A 38 13.65 11.13 -5.37
CA SER A 38 14.90 10.59 -5.94
C SER A 38 15.01 9.07 -5.76
N GLU A 39 14.63 8.55 -4.58
CA GLU A 39 14.61 7.11 -4.27
C GLU A 39 13.61 6.35 -5.14
N VAL A 40 12.43 6.93 -5.34
CA VAL A 40 11.38 6.36 -6.20
C VAL A 40 11.82 6.40 -7.68
N ALA A 41 12.43 7.50 -8.13
CA ALA A 41 12.87 7.64 -9.52
C ALA A 41 13.95 6.60 -9.90
N ARG A 42 14.87 6.30 -8.97
CA ARG A 42 15.95 5.32 -9.16
C ARG A 42 15.54 3.88 -8.86
N GLY A 43 14.30 3.66 -8.40
CA GLY A 43 13.76 2.33 -8.09
C GLY A 43 14.31 1.70 -6.81
N TRP A 44 14.83 2.51 -5.89
CA TRP A 44 15.33 2.07 -4.59
C TRP A 44 14.24 2.12 -3.50
N ALA A 45 13.14 2.80 -3.81
CA ALA A 45 11.92 2.78 -3.01
C ALA A 45 10.68 2.75 -3.89
N ILE A 46 9.56 2.33 -3.31
CA ILE A 46 8.25 2.30 -3.94
C ILE A 46 7.20 2.92 -3.02
N ILE A 47 6.15 3.49 -3.62
CA ILE A 47 4.93 3.94 -2.94
C ILE A 47 3.76 3.16 -3.55
N PRO A 48 3.23 2.12 -2.87
CA PRO A 48 2.12 1.31 -3.36
C PRO A 48 0.77 2.07 -3.33
N SER A 49 0.55 2.99 -4.27
CA SER A 49 -0.63 3.86 -4.30
C SER A 49 -1.50 3.62 -5.54
N ASN A 50 -2.33 2.56 -5.53
CA ASN A 50 -3.29 2.35 -6.61
C ASN A 50 -4.34 3.47 -6.60
N LYS A 51 -4.48 4.21 -7.71
CA LYS A 51 -5.44 5.33 -7.85
C LYS A 51 -6.92 4.99 -7.60
N LYS A 52 -7.26 3.71 -7.49
CA LYS A 52 -8.61 3.24 -7.14
C LYS A 52 -8.83 3.05 -5.63
N HIS A 53 -7.78 3.11 -4.83
CA HIS A 53 -7.81 2.99 -3.38
C HIS A 53 -7.70 4.38 -2.78
N LEU A 54 -8.85 5.03 -2.58
CA LEU A 54 -8.92 6.46 -2.22
C LEU A 54 -8.82 6.69 -0.71
N GLU A 55 -9.04 5.63 0.07
CA GLU A 55 -8.99 5.60 1.53
C GLU A 55 -7.57 5.39 2.07
N LEU A 56 -6.60 5.18 1.19
CA LEU A 56 -5.19 4.93 1.51
C LEU A 56 -4.53 6.19 2.10
N GLU A 57 -3.90 6.09 3.28
CA GLU A 57 -2.82 7.01 3.63
C GLU A 57 -1.50 6.49 3.01
N PRO A 58 -0.78 7.30 2.23
CA PRO A 58 0.41 6.81 1.54
C PRO A 58 1.55 6.39 2.47
N MET A 59 2.30 5.37 2.04
CA MET A 59 3.51 4.92 2.72
C MET A 59 4.59 4.51 1.72
N ILE A 60 5.86 4.60 2.14
CA ILE A 60 7.02 4.28 1.31
C ILE A 60 7.76 3.07 1.85
N VAL A 61 8.17 2.19 0.93
CA VAL A 61 9.00 1.02 1.22
C VAL A 61 10.32 1.16 0.49
N GLY A 62 11.42 1.15 1.23
CA GLY A 62 12.77 1.20 0.66
C GLY A 62 13.83 1.12 1.75
N ARG A 63 15.07 0.86 1.35
CA ARG A 63 16.19 0.60 2.28
C ARG A 63 16.51 1.78 3.22
N ASN A 64 16.28 3.01 2.77
CA ASN A 64 16.66 4.24 3.49
C ASN A 64 15.49 4.83 4.31
N PHE A 65 14.40 4.08 4.47
CA PHE A 65 13.21 4.46 5.23
C PHE A 65 13.07 3.56 6.45
N LEU A 66 12.15 3.88 7.35
CA LEU A 66 11.80 2.98 8.45
C LEU A 66 11.40 1.60 7.90
N VAL A 67 11.89 0.54 8.55
CA VAL A 67 11.51 -0.84 8.22
C VAL A 67 10.00 -0.98 8.36
N LYS A 68 9.37 -1.59 7.35
CA LYS A 68 7.92 -1.82 7.28
C LYS A 68 7.59 -3.29 7.56
N VAL A 69 6.48 -3.53 8.25
CA VAL A 69 5.99 -4.85 8.62
C VAL A 69 4.68 -5.14 7.89
N ASN A 70 4.61 -6.32 7.25
CA ASN A 70 3.41 -6.83 6.61
C ASN A 70 2.73 -7.88 7.49
N ALA A 71 1.41 -7.76 7.67
CA ALA A 71 0.57 -8.82 8.21
C ALA A 71 -0.21 -9.53 7.09
N ASN A 72 -0.24 -10.85 7.12
CA ASN A 72 -1.10 -11.63 6.23
C ASN A 72 -2.40 -11.97 6.96
N ILE A 73 -3.54 -11.65 6.32
CA ILE A 73 -4.87 -12.08 6.73
C ILE A 73 -5.43 -13.04 5.67
N GLY A 74 -6.59 -13.64 5.93
CA GLY A 74 -7.30 -14.42 4.95
C GLY A 74 -7.98 -15.66 5.51
N ASN A 75 -9.06 -16.03 4.83
CA ASN A 75 -9.85 -17.22 5.12
C ASN A 75 -9.31 -18.46 4.39
N SER A 76 -9.35 -19.60 5.07
CA SER A 76 -9.21 -20.92 4.43
C SER A 76 -10.57 -21.45 3.96
N ALA A 77 -10.62 -22.46 3.09
CA ALA A 77 -11.89 -23.03 2.61
C ALA A 77 -12.79 -23.64 3.72
N ILE A 78 -12.34 -23.64 4.98
CA ILE A 78 -12.91 -24.40 6.08
C ILE A 78 -13.36 -23.49 7.24
N VAL A 79 -12.71 -22.33 7.49
CA VAL A 79 -13.02 -21.50 8.68
C VAL A 79 -12.62 -20.01 8.53
N SER A 80 -13.61 -19.13 8.32
CA SER A 80 -13.73 -17.74 8.87
C SER A 80 -14.89 -16.99 8.19
N SER A 81 -15.39 -15.93 8.84
CA SER A 81 -16.42 -15.02 8.29
C SER A 81 -15.79 -13.69 7.84
N ILE A 82 -16.55 -12.88 7.08
CA ILE A 82 -16.09 -11.56 6.61
C ILE A 82 -15.75 -10.65 7.80
N GLU A 83 -16.59 -10.69 8.84
CA GLU A 83 -16.44 -9.87 10.04
C GLU A 83 -15.16 -10.21 10.81
N GLU A 84 -14.78 -11.49 10.83
CA GLU A 84 -13.54 -11.94 11.47
C GLU A 84 -12.30 -11.42 10.72
N GLU A 85 -12.33 -11.42 9.38
CA GLU A 85 -11.23 -10.87 8.58
C GLU A 85 -11.10 -9.35 8.73
N VAL A 86 -12.22 -8.61 8.81
CA VAL A 86 -12.22 -7.18 9.13
C VAL A 86 -11.63 -6.92 10.52
N HIS A 87 -11.95 -7.77 11.50
CA HIS A 87 -11.38 -7.65 12.84
C HIS A 87 -9.88 -7.93 12.85
N LYS A 88 -9.41 -8.98 12.14
CA LYS A 88 -7.98 -9.30 12.01
C LYS A 88 -7.19 -8.16 11.39
N LEU A 89 -7.76 -7.54 10.37
CA LEU A 89 -7.21 -6.35 9.73
C LEU A 89 -7.05 -5.20 10.72
N GLN A 90 -8.14 -4.80 11.40
CA GLN A 90 -8.11 -3.70 12.37
C GLN A 90 -7.11 -3.98 13.49
N TRP A 91 -7.07 -5.23 13.96
CA TRP A 91 -6.14 -5.68 14.99
C TRP A 91 -4.68 -5.57 14.53
N ALA A 92 -4.36 -6.08 13.34
CA ALA A 92 -3.01 -6.03 12.79
C ALA A 92 -2.51 -4.58 12.66
N THR A 93 -3.35 -3.70 12.12
CA THR A 93 -3.03 -2.27 11.97
C THR A 93 -2.85 -1.57 13.31
N MET A 94 -3.71 -1.86 14.29
CA MET A 94 -3.61 -1.29 15.65
C MET A 94 -2.28 -1.65 16.34
N TRP A 95 -1.75 -2.85 16.08
CA TRP A 95 -0.48 -3.32 16.64
C TRP A 95 0.75 -2.99 15.77
N GLY A 96 0.59 -2.17 14.73
CA GLY A 96 1.70 -1.61 13.97
C GLY A 96 2.09 -2.38 12.72
N ALA A 97 1.19 -3.18 12.14
CA ALA A 97 1.36 -3.60 10.76
C ALA A 97 1.24 -2.37 9.85
N ASP A 98 2.30 -2.05 9.11
CA ASP A 98 2.25 -0.97 8.13
C ASP A 98 1.45 -1.38 6.89
N THR A 99 1.40 -2.69 6.61
CA THR A 99 0.84 -3.27 5.39
C THR A 99 0.04 -4.52 5.71
N VAL A 100 -1.04 -4.76 4.97
CA VAL A 100 -1.82 -6.00 5.09
C VAL A 100 -2.07 -6.64 3.73
N MET A 101 -1.90 -7.96 3.65
CA MET A 101 -2.22 -8.75 2.45
C MET A 101 -3.32 -9.77 2.75
N ASP A 102 -4.37 -9.78 1.94
CA ASP A 102 -5.40 -10.82 1.96
C ASP A 102 -4.97 -12.01 1.10
N LEU A 103 -4.76 -13.15 1.76
CA LEU A 103 -4.38 -14.43 1.15
C LEU A 103 -5.54 -15.43 1.13
N SER A 104 -6.79 -14.96 1.18
CA SER A 104 -7.98 -15.80 1.19
C SER A 104 -8.04 -16.74 -0.01
N THR A 105 -8.31 -18.03 0.27
CA THR A 105 -8.42 -19.09 -0.75
C THR A 105 -9.85 -19.62 -0.93
N GLY A 106 -10.80 -19.12 -0.12
CA GLY A 106 -12.19 -19.57 -0.12
C GLY A 106 -13.09 -18.94 -1.22
N PRO A 107 -14.34 -19.43 -1.37
CA PRO A 107 -15.29 -18.98 -2.41
C PRO A 107 -15.67 -17.50 -2.32
N THR A 108 -15.51 -16.88 -1.15
CA THR A 108 -15.86 -15.47 -0.88
C THR A 108 -14.68 -14.51 -1.08
N SER A 109 -13.52 -15.00 -1.50
CA SER A 109 -12.29 -14.22 -1.74
C SER A 109 -12.54 -12.93 -2.53
N MET A 110 -13.33 -12.99 -3.61
CA MET A 110 -13.61 -11.81 -4.44
C MET A 110 -14.45 -10.73 -3.73
N ARG A 111 -15.23 -11.06 -2.70
CA ARG A 111 -16.00 -10.07 -1.91
C ARG A 111 -15.14 -9.39 -0.85
N LEU A 112 -14.18 -10.11 -0.26
CA LEU A 112 -13.17 -9.52 0.64
C LEU A 112 -12.30 -8.55 -0.15
N VAL A 113 -11.85 -8.96 -1.34
CA VAL A 113 -10.97 -8.17 -2.21
C VAL A 113 -11.65 -6.93 -2.80
N ASN A 114 -12.94 -7.00 -3.15
CA ASN A 114 -13.65 -5.90 -3.82
C ASN A 114 -14.54 -5.02 -2.92
N GLY A 115 -14.95 -5.51 -1.75
CA GLY A 115 -15.64 -4.65 -0.78
C GLY A 115 -14.59 -4.02 0.09
N SER A 116 -14.27 -2.73 -0.12
CA SER A 116 -13.55 -1.77 0.76
C SER A 116 -12.46 -2.25 1.76
N TYR A 117 -11.99 -3.49 1.69
CA TYR A 117 -11.33 -4.18 2.80
C TYR A 117 -10.11 -5.02 2.37
N ALA A 118 -9.91 -5.32 1.08
CA ALA A 118 -8.71 -6.03 0.66
C ALA A 118 -8.24 -5.68 -0.76
N THR A 119 -7.60 -4.54 -0.92
CA THR A 119 -6.50 -4.46 -1.89
C THR A 119 -5.39 -3.65 -1.26
N LEU A 120 -4.60 -4.34 -0.44
CA LEU A 120 -3.51 -3.78 0.36
C LEU A 120 -3.95 -2.57 1.19
N LEU A 121 -4.58 -2.86 2.32
CA LEU A 121 -4.82 -1.85 3.33
C LEU A 121 -3.49 -1.52 3.99
N TYR A 122 -2.96 -0.35 3.64
CA TYR A 122 -1.94 0.33 4.41
C TYR A 122 -2.66 1.45 5.14
N GLN A 123 -2.21 1.78 6.36
CA GLN A 123 -2.59 3.02 7.01
C GLN A 123 -2.32 4.15 6.05
#